data_AF-A0A375G3L1-F1
#
_entry.id   AF-A0A375G3L1-F1
#
_cell.length_a   1.000
_cell.length_b   1.000
_cell.length_c   1.000
_cell.angle_alpha   90.00
_cell.angle_beta   90.00
_cell.angle_gamma   90.00
#
_symmetry.space_group_name_H-M   'P 1'
#
loop_
_entity.id
_entity.type
_entity.pdbx_description
1 polymer ?
#
loop_
_entity_poly.entity_id
_entity_poly.type
_entity_poly.pdbx_seq_one_letter_code
_entity_poly.pdbx_strand_id
1 'polypeptide(L)'
;MAESTFATIQHLLAECSEDERHALFQALRADHQIHQLEQTFGARAEVILEAIHRAPELTRRMLRGVIADAAFAQSVVPALAQRGWRDDTPDGNHAFDHRLRDTVGAVTVQVKLQRSERGQPVVTNGRRFGLAAGMYMVEPQRTRTGKSLDGNGEETKTRPYRYGEFDILAVSLQPSCGDWGAFRYTLGNWLLPGAGPNEIATYQPVAMRPNEDWTDDFDVAAGWLRAGMVKRIGNTNQVEDLLSRQ
;
A
#
# COMPACT_ATOMS: atom_id res chain seq x y z
N MET A 1 -30.69 27.20 4.78
CA MET A 1 -29.90 28.33 5.34
C MET A 1 -29.35 29.12 4.18
N ALA A 2 -29.46 30.45 4.21
CA ALA A 2 -29.03 31.29 3.09
C ALA A 2 -27.50 31.39 3.05
N GLU A 3 -26.91 31.48 1.86
CA GLU A 3 -25.47 31.68 1.64
C GLU A 3 -24.89 32.83 2.49
N SER A 4 -25.66 33.89 2.70
CA SER A 4 -25.28 35.03 3.54
C SER A 4 -25.06 34.66 5.01
N THR A 5 -25.83 33.70 5.54
CA THR A 5 -25.70 33.23 6.92
C THR A 5 -24.40 32.47 7.12
N PHE A 6 -24.01 31.62 6.17
CA PHE A 6 -22.78 30.84 6.25
C PHE A 6 -21.53 31.74 6.15
N ALA A 7 -21.53 32.69 5.21
CA ALA A 7 -20.46 33.67 5.09
C ALA A 7 -20.28 34.50 6.38
N THR A 8 -21.39 34.84 7.04
CA THR A 8 -21.37 35.55 8.33
C THR A 8 -20.73 34.70 9.43
N ILE A 9 -21.07 33.40 9.50
CA ILE A 9 -20.46 32.47 10.46
C ILE A 9 -18.95 32.33 10.22
N GLN A 10 -18.51 32.23 8.97
CA GLN A 10 -17.08 32.16 8.63
C GLN A 10 -16.33 33.42 9.06
N HIS A 11 -16.93 34.59 8.88
CA HIS A 11 -16.33 35.86 9.30
C HIS A 11 -16.18 35.92 10.83
N LEU A 12 -17.24 35.59 11.58
CA LEU A 12 -17.19 35.56 13.04
C LEU A 12 -16.15 34.55 13.58
N LEU A 13 -16.06 33.37 12.96
CA LEU A 13 -15.04 32.37 13.30
C LEU A 13 -13.62 32.88 13.07
N ALA A 14 -13.39 33.72 12.06
CA ALA A 14 -12.08 34.29 11.77
C ALA A 14 -11.66 35.36 12.79
N GLU A 15 -12.63 36.02 13.45
CA GLU A 15 -12.40 37.00 14.51
C GLU A 15 -12.22 36.37 15.90
N CYS A 16 -12.67 35.13 16.08
CA CYS A 16 -12.46 34.37 17.33
C CYS A 16 -10.98 34.05 17.58
N SER A 17 -10.61 34.09 18.85
CA SER A 17 -9.33 33.57 19.36
C SER A 17 -9.22 32.05 19.13
N GLU A 18 -8.01 31.51 19.32
CA GLU A 18 -7.80 30.04 19.24
C GLU A 18 -8.60 29.29 20.31
N ASP A 19 -8.67 29.81 21.53
CA ASP A 19 -9.42 29.21 22.65
C ASP A 19 -10.93 29.22 22.38
N GLU A 20 -11.47 30.31 21.84
CA GLU A 20 -12.90 30.40 21.47
C GLU A 20 -13.25 29.42 20.34
N ARG A 21 -12.38 29.33 19.32
CA ARG A 21 -12.55 28.35 18.24
C ARG A 21 -12.47 26.91 18.78
N HIS A 22 -11.58 26.64 19.72
CA HIS A 22 -11.47 25.34 20.36
C HIS A 22 -12.73 25.01 21.18
N ALA A 23 -13.23 25.94 21.99
CA ALA A 23 -14.43 25.76 22.78
C ALA A 23 -15.68 25.50 21.90
N LEU A 24 -15.82 26.26 20.80
CA LEU A 24 -16.88 26.04 19.84
C LEU A 24 -16.75 24.69 19.13
N PHE A 25 -15.54 24.29 18.76
CA PHE A 25 -15.29 22.97 18.19
C PHE A 25 -15.73 21.86 19.16
N GLN A 26 -15.37 21.96 20.44
CA GLN A 26 -15.80 20.98 21.46
C GLN A 26 -17.33 20.93 21.60
N ALA A 27 -18.00 22.08 21.56
CA ALA A 27 -19.45 22.14 21.62
C ALA A 27 -20.11 21.48 20.39
N LEU A 28 -19.64 21.78 19.19
CA LEU A 28 -20.13 21.13 17.95
C LEU A 28 -19.87 19.63 17.97
N ARG A 29 -18.69 19.23 18.45
CA ARG A 29 -18.25 17.85 18.52
C ARG A 29 -19.04 17.00 19.51
N ALA A 30 -19.70 17.62 20.50
CA ALA A 30 -20.54 16.91 21.47
C ALA A 30 -21.69 16.14 20.79
N ASP A 31 -22.27 16.73 19.73
CA ASP A 31 -23.44 16.17 19.04
C ASP A 31 -23.14 15.76 17.59
N HIS A 32 -21.97 16.13 17.05
CA HIS A 32 -21.59 15.83 15.67
C HIS A 32 -20.60 14.67 15.58
N GLN A 33 -21.02 13.58 14.92
CA GLN A 33 -20.15 12.45 14.61
C GLN A 33 -19.36 12.72 13.33
N ILE A 34 -18.03 12.58 13.41
CA ILE A 34 -17.15 12.88 12.27
C ILE A 34 -16.87 11.67 11.37
N HIS A 35 -17.18 10.45 11.84
CA HIS A 35 -16.97 9.21 11.07
C HIS A 35 -17.93 8.10 11.49
N GLN A 36 -18.35 7.24 10.55
CA GLN A 36 -19.26 6.12 10.81
C GLN A 36 -18.72 5.12 11.86
N LEU A 37 -17.39 4.96 11.94
CA LEU A 37 -16.74 4.11 12.95
C LEU A 37 -17.10 4.51 14.39
N GLU A 38 -17.45 5.76 14.65
CA GLU A 38 -17.89 6.18 15.98
C GLU A 38 -19.18 5.48 16.41
N GLN A 39 -20.11 5.33 15.46
CA GLN A 39 -21.34 4.57 15.67
C GLN A 39 -21.03 3.08 15.80
N THR A 40 -20.20 2.54 14.91
CA THR A 40 -19.85 1.12 14.89
C THR A 40 -19.19 0.66 16.19
N PHE A 41 -18.29 1.48 16.75
CA PHE A 41 -17.59 1.15 17.99
C PHE A 41 -18.26 1.71 19.25
N GLY A 42 -19.30 2.52 19.12
CA GLY A 42 -19.95 3.17 20.26
C GLY A 42 -18.99 4.09 21.04
N ALA A 43 -18.01 4.68 20.36
CA ALA A 43 -16.97 5.50 20.96
C ALA A 43 -16.63 6.69 20.06
N ARG A 44 -16.37 7.85 20.67
CA ARG A 44 -15.92 9.05 19.93
C ARG A 44 -14.55 8.83 19.28
N ALA A 45 -14.27 9.48 18.14
CA ALA A 45 -12.99 9.38 17.44
C ALA A 45 -11.79 9.63 18.35
N GLU A 46 -11.86 10.56 19.29
CA GLU A 46 -10.76 10.86 20.22
C GLU A 46 -10.41 9.64 21.08
N VAL A 47 -11.41 8.89 21.53
CA VAL A 47 -11.20 7.64 22.29
C VAL A 47 -10.61 6.56 21.39
N ILE A 48 -11.10 6.45 20.15
CA ILE A 48 -10.60 5.47 19.17
C ILE A 48 -9.13 5.77 18.81
N LEU A 49 -8.80 7.03 18.53
CA LEU A 49 -7.45 7.48 18.20
C LEU A 49 -6.50 7.28 19.37
N GLU A 50 -6.94 7.58 20.59
CA GLU A 50 -6.15 7.33 21.80
C GLU A 50 -5.93 5.83 22.04
N ALA A 51 -6.96 5.00 21.81
CA ALA A 51 -6.82 3.54 21.89
C ALA A 51 -5.80 3.01 20.86
N ILE A 52 -5.82 3.53 19.63
CA ILE A 52 -4.82 3.21 18.59
C ILE A 52 -3.42 3.67 19.03
N HIS A 53 -3.29 4.89 19.59
CA HIS A 53 -2.03 5.42 20.05
C HIS A 53 -1.37 4.54 21.11
N ARG A 54 -2.17 4.06 22.08
CA ARG A 54 -1.75 3.17 23.17
C ARG A 54 -1.61 1.70 22.75
N ALA A 55 -2.09 1.33 21.57
CA ALA A 55 -2.08 -0.06 21.13
C ALA A 55 -0.63 -0.59 20.99
N PRO A 56 -0.42 -1.90 21.23
CA PRO A 56 0.87 -2.53 21.00
C PRO A 56 1.41 -2.27 19.59
N GLU A 57 2.74 -2.37 19.43
CA GLU A 57 3.42 -2.13 18.15
C GLU A 57 2.82 -2.96 17.01
N LEU A 58 2.50 -4.24 17.26
CA LEU A 58 1.89 -5.11 16.27
C LEU A 58 0.55 -4.56 15.74
N THR A 59 -0.33 -4.08 16.62
CA THR A 59 -1.63 -3.51 16.23
C THR A 59 -1.45 -2.24 15.40
N ARG A 60 -0.54 -1.35 15.83
CA ARG A 60 -0.22 -0.13 15.08
C ARG A 60 0.40 -0.45 13.72
N ARG A 61 1.25 -1.47 13.64
CA ARG A 61 1.83 -1.96 12.39
C ARG A 61 0.76 -2.49 11.44
N MET A 62 -0.19 -3.29 11.94
CA MET A 62 -1.32 -3.79 11.15
C MET A 62 -2.16 -2.63 10.60
N LEU A 63 -2.51 -1.65 11.45
CA LEU A 63 -3.25 -0.47 11.04
C LEU A 63 -2.50 0.33 9.95
N ARG A 64 -1.19 0.54 10.09
CA ARG A 64 -0.39 1.23 9.07
C ARG A 64 -0.41 0.52 7.72
N GLY A 65 -0.52 -0.82 7.70
CA GLY A 65 -0.72 -1.57 6.46
C GLY A 65 -2.06 -1.23 5.80
N VAL A 66 -3.15 -1.18 6.58
CA VAL A 66 -4.48 -0.76 6.08
C VAL A 66 -4.49 0.70 5.63
N ILE A 67 -3.74 1.59 6.31
CA ILE A 67 -3.59 2.98 5.88
C ILE A 67 -2.86 3.06 4.53
N ALA A 68 -1.84 2.22 4.29
CA ALA A 68 -1.13 2.21 3.00
C ALA A 68 -2.06 1.85 1.83
N ASP A 69 -2.93 0.86 2.03
CA ASP A 69 -3.97 0.46 1.08
C ASP A 69 -4.99 1.59 0.85
N ALA A 70 -5.56 2.14 1.92
CA ALA A 70 -6.48 3.28 1.82
C ALA A 70 -5.84 4.52 1.16
N ALA A 71 -4.55 4.77 1.41
CA ALA A 71 -3.81 5.85 0.78
C ALA A 71 -3.62 5.63 -0.72
N PHE A 72 -3.39 4.38 -1.15
CA PHE A 72 -3.36 4.02 -2.56
C PHE A 72 -4.71 4.32 -3.23
N ALA A 73 -5.80 3.88 -2.62
CA ALA A 73 -7.17 4.12 -3.09
C ALA A 73 -7.53 5.62 -3.17
N GLN A 74 -7.03 6.45 -2.25
CA GLN A 74 -7.36 7.88 -2.20
C GLN A 74 -6.42 8.76 -3.03
N SER A 75 -5.15 8.37 -3.18
CA SER A 75 -4.13 9.22 -3.80
C SER A 75 -3.75 8.75 -5.20
N VAL A 76 -3.63 7.44 -5.40
CA VAL A 76 -3.14 6.86 -6.66
C VAL A 76 -4.29 6.58 -7.62
N VAL A 77 -5.37 5.93 -7.15
CA VAL A 77 -6.50 5.56 -8.01
C VAL A 77 -7.15 6.77 -8.69
N PRO A 78 -7.43 7.91 -8.02
CA PRO A 78 -8.00 9.08 -8.68
C PRO A 78 -7.06 9.70 -9.72
N ALA A 79 -5.74 9.70 -9.45
CA ALA A 79 -4.75 10.17 -10.42
C ALA A 79 -4.67 9.24 -11.64
N LEU A 80 -4.80 7.94 -11.45
CA LEU A 80 -4.90 6.96 -12.52
C LEU A 80 -6.19 7.11 -13.33
N ALA A 81 -7.30 7.46 -12.68
CA ALA A 81 -8.57 7.70 -13.35
C ALA A 81 -8.48 8.84 -14.38
N GLN A 82 -7.71 9.89 -14.07
CA GLN A 82 -7.43 10.97 -15.01
C GLN A 82 -6.64 10.50 -16.24
N ARG A 83 -5.94 9.37 -16.14
CA ARG A 83 -5.19 8.73 -17.23
C ARG A 83 -5.97 7.61 -17.94
N GLY A 84 -7.26 7.44 -17.63
CA GLY A 84 -8.14 6.47 -18.30
C GLY A 84 -8.22 5.10 -17.62
N TRP A 85 -7.65 4.94 -16.42
CA TRP A 85 -7.85 3.75 -15.61
C TRP A 85 -9.17 3.82 -14.84
N ARG A 86 -9.69 2.66 -14.48
CA ARG A 86 -10.87 2.52 -13.63
C ARG A 86 -10.60 1.42 -12.61
N ASP A 87 -10.90 1.71 -11.36
CA ASP A 87 -10.96 0.67 -10.33
C ASP A 87 -12.25 -0.16 -10.53
N ASP A 88 -12.09 -1.45 -10.82
CA ASP A 88 -13.17 -2.42 -10.92
C ASP A 88 -12.97 -3.61 -9.95
N THR A 89 -12.30 -3.33 -8.83
CA THR A 89 -12.01 -4.30 -7.77
C THR A 89 -13.30 -4.97 -7.30
N PRO A 90 -13.42 -6.30 -7.42
CA PRO A 90 -14.59 -7.01 -6.91
C PRO A 90 -14.53 -7.11 -5.38
N ASP A 91 -15.71 -7.09 -4.75
CA ASP A 91 -15.82 -7.42 -3.32
C ASP A 91 -15.25 -8.81 -3.04
N GLY A 92 -14.69 -8.99 -1.83
CA GLY A 92 -14.21 -10.28 -1.34
C GLY A 92 -12.77 -10.27 -0.86
N ASN A 93 -12.26 -11.47 -0.59
CA ASN A 93 -10.91 -11.69 -0.09
C ASN A 93 -10.02 -12.21 -1.22
N HIS A 94 -9.39 -11.29 -1.94
CA HIS A 94 -8.52 -11.58 -3.08
C HIS A 94 -7.05 -11.56 -2.65
N ALA A 95 -6.16 -12.05 -3.52
CA ALA A 95 -4.72 -11.97 -3.30
C ALA A 95 -4.10 -10.64 -3.76
N PHE A 96 -4.95 -9.68 -4.12
CA PHE A 96 -4.63 -8.32 -4.52
C PHE A 96 -5.62 -7.38 -3.81
N ASP A 97 -5.23 -6.13 -3.61
CA ASP A 97 -6.08 -5.13 -2.97
C ASP A 97 -6.87 -4.33 -4.01
N HIS A 98 -6.31 -4.13 -5.21
CA HIS A 98 -6.96 -3.43 -6.32
C HIS A 98 -6.92 -4.22 -7.64
N ARG A 99 -7.97 -4.06 -8.45
CA ARG A 99 -7.99 -4.41 -9.87
C ARG A 99 -8.29 -3.15 -10.67
N LEU A 100 -7.28 -2.69 -11.42
CA LEU A 100 -7.36 -1.47 -12.21
C LEU A 100 -7.43 -1.84 -13.69
N ARG A 101 -8.38 -1.26 -14.43
CA ARG A 101 -8.64 -1.56 -15.83
C ARG A 101 -8.57 -0.31 -16.68
N ASP A 102 -7.93 -0.40 -17.83
CA ASP A 102 -8.00 0.60 -18.91
C ASP A 102 -8.56 -0.06 -20.19
N THR A 103 -8.31 0.57 -21.35
CA THR A 103 -8.74 0.09 -22.67
C THR A 103 -8.01 -1.18 -23.13
N VAL A 104 -6.83 -1.47 -22.57
CA VAL A 104 -6.01 -2.64 -22.95
C VAL A 104 -6.40 -3.85 -22.10
N GLY A 105 -6.64 -3.66 -20.81
CA GLY A 105 -7.00 -4.76 -19.92
C GLY A 105 -6.95 -4.42 -18.45
N ALA A 106 -7.25 -5.43 -17.62
CA ALA A 106 -7.14 -5.32 -16.17
C ALA A 106 -5.74 -5.70 -15.69
N VAL A 107 -5.32 -5.04 -14.61
CA VAL A 107 -4.08 -5.26 -13.87
C VAL A 107 -4.43 -5.35 -12.39
N THR A 108 -3.98 -6.40 -11.72
CA THR A 108 -4.16 -6.63 -10.29
C THR A 108 -2.96 -6.09 -9.50
N VAL A 109 -3.24 -5.39 -8.40
CA VAL A 109 -2.24 -4.69 -7.59
C VAL A 109 -2.34 -5.14 -6.15
N GLN A 110 -1.26 -5.67 -5.60
CA GLN A 110 -1.12 -5.86 -4.16
C GLN A 110 -0.34 -4.68 -3.58
N VAL A 111 -0.93 -4.00 -2.60
CA VAL A 111 -0.31 -2.93 -1.84
C VAL A 111 0.37 -3.50 -0.61
N LYS A 112 1.59 -3.03 -0.31
CA LYS A 112 2.31 -3.32 0.92
C LYS A 112 2.98 -2.06 1.45
N LEU A 113 3.08 -1.94 2.76
CA LEU A 113 3.89 -0.92 3.40
C LEU A 113 5.36 -1.37 3.44
N GLN A 114 6.27 -0.46 3.10
CA GLN A 114 7.69 -0.68 3.35
C GLN A 114 7.93 -1.06 4.82
N ARG A 115 8.83 -2.01 5.08
CA ARG A 115 9.18 -2.39 6.44
C ARG A 115 9.84 -1.20 7.17
N SER A 116 9.46 -1.09 8.44
CA SER A 116 10.08 -0.21 9.42
C SER A 116 10.26 -0.94 10.73
N GLU A 117 11.31 -0.62 11.48
CA GLU A 117 11.55 -1.11 12.83
C GLU A 117 11.82 0.10 13.73
N ARG A 118 11.13 0.16 14.88
CA ARG A 118 11.22 1.30 15.83
C ARG A 118 11.01 2.67 15.15
N GLY A 119 10.09 2.72 14.19
CA GLY A 119 9.76 3.93 13.44
C GLY A 119 10.77 4.34 12.36
N GLN A 120 11.83 3.55 12.14
CA GLN A 120 12.83 3.82 11.11
C GLN A 120 12.70 2.84 9.94
N PRO A 121 12.93 3.28 8.69
CA PRO A 121 12.86 2.41 7.53
C PRO A 121 13.93 1.31 7.62
N VAL A 122 13.54 0.06 7.32
CA VAL A 122 14.51 -1.04 7.24
C VAL A 122 15.28 -0.93 5.94
N VAL A 123 16.57 -0.56 6.05
CA VAL A 123 17.53 -0.56 4.96
C VAL A 123 18.37 -1.84 5.05
N THR A 124 18.54 -2.51 3.91
CA THR A 124 19.38 -3.69 3.81
C THR A 124 20.54 -3.48 2.85
N ASN A 125 21.61 -4.24 3.06
CA ASN A 125 22.66 -4.36 2.06
C ASN A 125 22.16 -5.27 0.93
N GLY A 126 21.84 -4.67 -0.22
CA GLY A 126 21.35 -5.39 -1.40
C GLY A 126 22.31 -6.50 -1.88
N ARG A 127 23.59 -6.50 -1.46
CA ARG A 127 24.54 -7.58 -1.75
C ARG A 127 24.01 -8.97 -1.36
N ARG A 128 23.20 -9.08 -0.31
CA ARG A 128 22.59 -10.37 0.09
C ARG A 128 21.62 -10.94 -0.95
N PHE A 129 21.21 -10.11 -1.91
CA PHE A 129 20.35 -10.44 -3.05
C PHE A 129 21.07 -10.25 -4.40
N GLY A 130 22.40 -10.06 -4.41
CA GLY A 130 23.14 -9.74 -5.63
C GLY A 130 22.93 -8.31 -6.17
N LEU A 131 22.39 -7.40 -5.35
CA LEU A 131 22.02 -6.04 -5.73
C LEU A 131 23.00 -4.98 -5.19
N ALA A 132 22.88 -3.75 -5.71
CA ALA A 132 23.59 -2.59 -5.18
C ALA A 132 23.35 -2.39 -3.68
N ALA A 133 24.34 -1.78 -2.99
CA ALA A 133 24.21 -1.47 -1.57
C ALA A 133 23.12 -0.43 -1.34
N GLY A 134 22.37 -0.56 -0.23
CA GLY A 134 21.32 0.38 0.16
C GLY A 134 20.00 0.15 -0.59
N MET A 135 19.22 -0.80 -0.10
CA MET A 135 17.85 -1.05 -0.58
C MET A 135 16.88 -0.94 0.60
N TYR A 136 15.67 -0.45 0.36
CA TYR A 136 14.58 -0.62 1.32
C TYR A 136 14.10 -2.07 1.33
N MET A 137 13.23 -2.40 2.28
CA MET A 137 12.70 -3.74 2.46
C MET A 137 11.18 -3.72 2.49
N VAL A 138 10.55 -4.71 1.86
CA VAL A 138 9.12 -4.98 2.00
C VAL A 138 8.90 -6.45 2.37
N GLU A 139 7.79 -6.71 3.06
CA GLU A 139 7.36 -8.05 3.46
C GLU A 139 6.06 -8.43 2.73
N PRO A 140 6.12 -8.97 1.50
CA PRO A 140 4.94 -9.42 0.79
C PRO A 140 4.51 -10.77 1.35
N GLN A 141 3.75 -10.73 2.44
CA GLN A 141 3.10 -11.90 3.02
C GLN A 141 1.62 -11.64 3.27
N ARG A 142 0.84 -12.72 3.25
CA ARG A 142 -0.56 -12.68 3.68
C ARG A 142 -0.64 -12.59 5.19
N THR A 143 -1.60 -11.80 5.68
CA THR A 143 -1.95 -11.79 7.10
C THR A 143 -2.62 -13.11 7.49
N ARG A 144 -2.52 -13.49 8.77
CA ARG A 144 -2.85 -14.82 9.32
C ARG A 144 -4.32 -15.27 9.18
N THR A 145 -5.20 -14.46 8.60
CA THR A 145 -6.66 -14.71 8.54
C THR A 145 -7.13 -15.57 7.35
N GLY A 146 -6.27 -15.89 6.38
CA GLY A 146 -6.61 -16.91 5.38
C GLY A 146 -6.68 -18.30 6.03
N LYS A 147 -7.57 -19.20 5.60
CA LYS A 147 -7.54 -20.63 5.96
C LYS A 147 -7.08 -21.46 4.77
N SER A 148 -5.95 -22.12 4.91
CA SER A 148 -5.53 -23.23 4.05
C SER A 148 -4.66 -24.12 4.93
N LEU A 149 -5.10 -25.37 5.04
CA LEU A 149 -4.32 -26.45 5.60
C LEU A 149 -3.19 -26.74 4.60
N ASP A 150 -1.98 -26.99 5.08
CA ASP A 150 -0.99 -27.62 4.21
C ASP A 150 -1.43 -29.05 3.85
N GLY A 151 -0.66 -29.73 2.98
CA GLY A 151 -0.97 -31.11 2.58
C GLY A 151 -1.02 -32.12 3.72
N ASN A 152 -0.62 -31.72 4.93
CA ASN A 152 -0.59 -32.54 6.15
C ASN A 152 -1.60 -32.07 7.21
N GLY A 153 -2.42 -31.04 6.93
CA GLY A 153 -3.38 -30.53 7.90
C GLY A 153 -2.80 -29.56 8.95
N GLU A 154 -1.56 -29.11 8.81
CA GLU A 154 -0.93 -28.17 9.74
C GLU A 154 -1.09 -26.69 9.32
N GLU A 155 -1.19 -25.83 10.34
CA GLU A 155 -1.36 -24.39 10.18
C GLU A 155 0.02 -23.71 10.02
N THR A 156 0.38 -23.36 8.80
CA THR A 156 1.66 -22.72 8.49
C THR A 156 1.73 -21.28 9.03
N LYS A 157 2.79 -20.97 9.80
CA LYS A 157 3.02 -19.68 10.50
C LYS A 157 3.19 -18.46 9.58
N THR A 158 3.57 -18.65 8.32
CA THR A 158 3.75 -17.61 7.31
C THR A 158 3.25 -18.12 5.97
N ARG A 159 2.43 -17.31 5.27
CA ARG A 159 1.87 -17.68 3.97
C ARG A 159 2.45 -16.80 2.87
N PRO A 160 3.46 -17.28 2.14
CA PRO A 160 3.99 -16.54 1.02
C PRO A 160 2.91 -16.42 -0.05
N TYR A 161 2.91 -15.29 -0.77
CA TYR A 161 2.19 -15.22 -2.02
C TYR A 161 2.84 -16.15 -3.04
N ARG A 162 2.06 -16.59 -4.02
CA ARG A 162 2.57 -17.33 -5.18
C ARG A 162 2.67 -16.43 -6.39
N TYR A 163 3.55 -16.78 -7.32
CA TYR A 163 3.61 -16.09 -8.61
C TYR A 163 2.27 -16.21 -9.35
N GLY A 164 1.81 -15.10 -9.94
CA GLY A 164 0.54 -15.02 -10.66
C GLY A 164 -0.68 -14.70 -9.80
N GLU A 165 -0.53 -14.53 -8.49
CA GLU A 165 -1.65 -14.14 -7.61
C GLU A 165 -2.00 -12.64 -7.66
N PHE A 166 -1.04 -11.83 -8.11
CA PHE A 166 -1.21 -10.42 -8.45
C PHE A 166 -0.18 -10.05 -9.52
N ASP A 167 -0.46 -9.00 -10.31
CA ASP A 167 0.41 -8.57 -11.39
C ASP A 167 1.49 -7.58 -10.93
N ILE A 168 1.10 -6.60 -10.11
CA ILE A 168 1.97 -5.53 -9.64
C ILE A 168 2.03 -5.52 -8.11
N LEU A 169 3.24 -5.37 -7.55
CA LEU A 169 3.43 -5.01 -6.15
C LEU A 169 3.64 -3.50 -6.05
N ALA A 170 2.74 -2.82 -5.33
CA ALA A 170 2.85 -1.40 -4.99
C ALA A 170 3.35 -1.26 -3.55
N VAL A 171 4.54 -0.67 -3.37
CA VAL A 171 5.14 -0.48 -2.04
C VAL A 171 5.02 0.97 -1.62
N SER A 172 4.25 1.25 -0.57
CA SER A 172 4.20 2.58 0.04
C SER A 172 5.53 2.89 0.72
N LEU A 173 6.15 3.99 0.31
CA LEU A 173 7.43 4.50 0.81
C LEU A 173 7.29 5.44 2.00
N GLN A 174 6.08 5.55 2.58
CA GLN A 174 5.80 6.46 3.69
C GLN A 174 6.82 6.36 4.85
N PRO A 175 7.30 5.17 5.27
CA PRO A 175 8.29 5.10 6.35
C PRO A 175 9.62 5.78 6.05
N SER A 176 9.96 5.96 4.77
CA SER A 176 11.22 6.58 4.34
C SER A 176 11.07 8.06 3.99
N CYS A 177 9.92 8.48 3.47
CA CYS A 177 9.73 9.85 2.96
C CYS A 177 8.64 10.65 3.69
N GLY A 178 7.87 10.03 4.58
CA GLY A 178 6.77 10.68 5.28
C GLY A 178 5.47 10.83 4.48
N ASP A 179 5.49 10.50 3.18
CA ASP A 179 4.35 10.68 2.26
C ASP A 179 3.61 9.35 2.00
N TRP A 180 2.30 9.35 2.25
CA TRP A 180 1.41 8.21 1.99
C TRP A 180 1.08 8.01 0.51
N GLY A 181 1.22 9.05 -0.32
CA GLY A 181 1.02 9.00 -1.77
C GLY A 181 2.24 8.52 -2.55
N ALA A 182 3.39 8.33 -1.88
CA ALA A 182 4.63 7.90 -2.52
C ALA A 182 4.71 6.36 -2.60
N PHE A 183 4.70 5.83 -3.82
CA PHE A 183 4.76 4.38 -4.09
C PHE A 183 5.92 4.01 -5.03
N ARG A 184 6.43 2.79 -4.84
CA ARG A 184 7.36 2.12 -5.76
C ARG A 184 6.68 0.88 -6.33
N TYR A 185 6.77 0.68 -7.64
CA TYR A 185 6.11 -0.41 -8.35
C TYR A 185 7.12 -1.38 -8.95
N THR A 186 6.80 -2.66 -8.92
CA THR A 186 7.46 -3.73 -9.69
C THR A 186 6.44 -4.81 -10.06
N LEU A 187 6.81 -5.73 -10.93
CA LEU A 187 5.95 -6.86 -11.28
C LEU A 187 6.04 -7.97 -10.24
N GLY A 188 4.91 -8.60 -9.91
CA GLY A 188 4.84 -9.75 -9.01
C GLY A 188 5.70 -10.92 -9.51
N ASN A 189 5.76 -11.12 -10.83
CA ASN A 189 6.61 -12.13 -11.46
C ASN A 189 8.11 -11.79 -11.47
N TRP A 190 8.52 -10.57 -11.09
CA TRP A 190 9.95 -10.20 -10.96
C TRP A 190 10.49 -10.41 -9.55
N LEU A 191 9.61 -10.56 -8.56
CA LEU A 191 9.99 -10.75 -7.16
C LEU A 191 10.86 -12.00 -6.96
N LEU A 192 11.75 -11.94 -5.98
CA LEU A 192 12.68 -13.02 -5.64
C LEU A 192 11.92 -14.25 -5.09
N PRO A 193 12.38 -15.48 -5.40
CA PRO A 193 11.71 -16.71 -4.98
C PRO A 193 11.89 -16.99 -3.49
N GLY A 194 10.85 -17.60 -2.91
CA GLY A 194 10.83 -18.10 -1.54
C GLY A 194 11.45 -19.49 -1.41
N ALA A 195 10.98 -20.24 -0.41
CA ALA A 195 11.46 -21.61 -0.18
C ALA A 195 10.95 -22.59 -1.25
N GLY A 196 9.69 -22.42 -1.68
CA GLY A 196 9.10 -23.16 -2.79
C GLY A 196 9.35 -22.51 -4.16
N PRO A 197 9.35 -23.29 -5.27
CA PRO A 197 9.63 -22.80 -6.62
C PRO A 197 8.60 -21.79 -7.14
N ASN A 198 7.37 -21.84 -6.61
CA ASN A 198 6.27 -20.95 -7.00
C ASN A 198 5.97 -19.88 -5.94
N GLU A 199 6.78 -19.79 -4.88
CA GLU A 199 6.56 -18.87 -3.77
C GLU A 199 7.37 -17.59 -3.95
N ILE A 200 6.79 -16.47 -3.51
CA ILE A 200 7.47 -15.20 -3.38
C ILE A 200 8.18 -15.16 -2.01
N ALA A 201 9.44 -14.73 -1.98
CA ALA A 201 10.19 -14.64 -0.74
C ALA A 201 9.53 -13.67 0.24
N THR A 202 9.60 -14.03 1.53
CA THR A 202 9.14 -13.20 2.65
C THR A 202 9.66 -11.77 2.61
N TYR A 203 10.86 -11.56 2.10
CA TYR A 203 11.54 -10.28 2.08
C TYR A 203 11.96 -9.95 0.67
N GLN A 204 11.52 -8.80 0.18
CA GLN A 204 11.87 -8.29 -1.14
C GLN A 204 12.64 -6.97 -1.02
N PRO A 205 13.77 -6.82 -1.73
CA PRO A 205 14.48 -5.56 -1.79
C PRO A 205 13.69 -4.56 -2.66
N VAL A 206 13.55 -3.34 -2.16
CA VAL A 206 12.88 -2.24 -2.86
C VAL A 206 13.91 -1.18 -3.17
N ALA A 207 14.02 -0.78 -4.45
CA ALA A 207 15.00 0.23 -4.84
C ALA A 207 14.67 1.59 -4.19
N MET A 208 15.69 2.27 -3.66
CA MET A 208 15.52 3.61 -3.05
C MET A 208 15.18 4.68 -4.10
N ARG A 209 15.55 4.45 -5.35
CA ARG A 209 15.27 5.30 -6.51
C ARG A 209 14.74 4.43 -7.65
N PRO A 210 13.99 4.99 -8.61
CA PRO A 210 13.63 4.24 -9.82
C PRO A 210 14.86 3.65 -10.49
N ASN A 211 14.72 2.45 -11.02
CA ASN A 211 15.73 1.76 -11.82
C ASN A 211 15.00 0.79 -12.77
N GLU A 212 15.76 -0.12 -13.38
CA GLU A 212 15.19 -1.10 -14.31
C GLU A 212 14.21 -2.07 -13.66
N ASP A 213 14.29 -2.28 -12.35
CA ASP A 213 13.47 -3.26 -11.61
C ASP A 213 12.27 -2.62 -10.89
N TRP A 214 12.33 -1.31 -10.62
CA TRP A 214 11.39 -0.58 -9.79
C TRP A 214 11.13 0.82 -10.35
N THR A 215 9.87 1.25 -10.39
CA THR A 215 9.47 2.58 -10.91
C THR A 215 8.62 3.36 -9.90
N ASP A 216 8.50 4.69 -10.01
CA ASP A 216 7.44 5.52 -9.37
C ASP A 216 6.17 5.62 -10.22
N ASP A 217 6.22 5.22 -11.48
CA ASP A 217 5.08 5.37 -12.38
C ASP A 217 4.38 4.03 -12.61
N PHE A 218 3.13 3.98 -12.20
CA PHE A 218 2.26 2.82 -12.42
C PHE A 218 2.15 2.43 -13.90
N ASP A 219 2.05 3.41 -14.82
CA ASP A 219 1.91 3.11 -16.25
C ASP A 219 3.15 2.42 -16.81
N VAL A 220 4.34 2.75 -16.28
CA VAL A 220 5.59 2.07 -16.64
C VAL A 220 5.55 0.60 -16.21
N ALA A 221 5.10 0.32 -14.98
CA ALA A 221 4.96 -1.06 -14.51
C ALA A 221 3.90 -1.82 -15.30
N ALA A 222 2.73 -1.22 -15.58
CA ALA A 222 1.73 -1.81 -16.45
C ALA A 222 2.27 -2.07 -17.88
N GLY A 223 3.13 -1.19 -18.38
CA GLY A 223 3.85 -1.36 -19.65
C GLY A 223 4.76 -2.59 -19.64
N TRP A 224 5.57 -2.77 -18.58
CA TRP A 224 6.42 -3.96 -18.42
C TRP A 224 5.61 -5.26 -18.42
N LEU A 225 4.47 -5.27 -17.71
CA LEU A 225 3.56 -6.41 -17.67
C LEU A 225 3.04 -6.75 -19.07
N ARG A 226 2.55 -5.75 -19.80
CA ARG A 226 1.96 -5.92 -21.15
C ARG A 226 2.98 -6.32 -22.21
N ALA A 227 4.21 -5.84 -22.06
CA ALA A 227 5.33 -6.26 -22.90
C ALA A 227 5.75 -7.73 -22.64
N GLY A 228 5.16 -8.40 -21.64
CA GLY A 228 5.49 -9.78 -21.31
C GLY A 228 6.92 -9.93 -20.80
N MET A 229 7.50 -8.88 -20.22
CA MET A 229 8.88 -8.91 -19.77
C MET A 229 9.06 -9.93 -18.64
N VAL A 230 9.96 -10.89 -18.87
CA VAL A 230 10.31 -11.90 -17.88
C VAL A 230 11.72 -11.62 -17.38
N LYS A 231 11.84 -11.27 -16.11
CA LYS A 231 13.12 -11.22 -15.40
C LYS A 231 12.91 -11.43 -13.90
N ARG A 232 14.00 -11.39 -13.14
CA ARG A 232 13.99 -11.27 -11.68
C ARG A 232 14.69 -9.98 -11.28
N ILE A 233 14.28 -9.40 -10.16
CA ILE A 233 14.98 -8.24 -9.57
C ILE A 233 16.46 -8.59 -9.43
N GLY A 234 17.34 -7.71 -9.93
CA GLY A 234 18.79 -7.87 -9.89
C GLY A 234 19.40 -8.79 -10.93
N ASN A 235 18.59 -9.35 -11.84
CA ASN A 235 19.09 -10.19 -12.91
C ASN A 235 19.05 -9.42 -14.23
N THR A 236 20.15 -8.74 -14.57
CA THR A 236 20.30 -7.91 -15.79
C THR A 236 20.48 -8.71 -17.09
N ASN A 237 20.50 -10.05 -17.06
CA ASN A 237 21.01 -10.86 -18.17
C ASN A 237 19.96 -11.69 -18.95
N GLN A 238 18.69 -11.28 -19.06
CA GLN A 238 17.69 -12.05 -19.84
C GLN A 238 17.01 -11.32 -21.00
N VAL A 239 17.58 -10.22 -21.49
CA VAL A 239 17.11 -9.61 -22.75
C VAL A 239 17.73 -10.28 -23.99
N GLU A 240 18.84 -11.02 -23.85
CA GLU A 240 19.55 -11.60 -25.00
C GLU A 240 18.99 -12.96 -25.50
N ASP A 241 18.20 -13.69 -24.71
CA ASP A 241 17.82 -15.07 -25.06
C ASP A 241 16.52 -15.18 -25.88
N LEU A 242 15.81 -14.06 -26.09
CA LEU A 242 14.62 -13.99 -26.96
C LEU A 242 14.96 -13.49 -28.36
N LEU A 243 16.09 -12.78 -28.55
CA LEU A 243 16.56 -12.31 -29.86
C LEU A 243 17.47 -13.31 -30.56
N SER A 244 17.93 -14.36 -29.87
CA SER A 244 18.72 -15.47 -30.43
C SER A 244 17.86 -16.62 -30.99
N ARG A 245 16.53 -16.51 -30.91
CA ARG A 245 15.56 -17.52 -31.40
C ARG A 245 14.58 -17.00 -32.46
N GLN A 246 14.94 -15.96 -33.22
CA GLN A 246 14.29 -15.60 -34.48
C GLN A 246 15.22 -15.81 -35.66
#